data_AF-A0A1G7DSA4-F1
#
_entry.id   AF-A0A1G7DSA4-F1
#
_cell.length_a   1.000
_cell.length_b   1.000
_cell.length_c   1.000
_cell.angle_alpha   90.00
_cell.angle_beta   90.00
_cell.angle_gamma   90.00
#
_symmetry.space_group_name_H-M   'P 1'
#
loop_
_entity.id
_entity.type
_entity.pdbx_description
1 polymer ?
#
loop_
_entity_poly.entity_id
_entity_poly.type
_entity_poly.pdbx_seq_one_letter_code
_entity_poly.pdbx_strand_id
1 'polypeptide(L)'
;MLMPHPATLRKLVEEYQALAALESAEGVTKSGQRAQDLAYTLCVSTGTRDVQQALDYARQYLAAAGEQVVPAVVPLHARPAVRRETARSLREPAEGVGF
;
A
#
# COMPACT_ATOMS: atom_id res chain seq x y z
N MET A 1 13.65 18.93 -4.49
CA MET A 1 12.97 18.27 -3.37
C MET A 1 14.01 17.41 -2.66
N LEU A 2 14.29 17.73 -1.39
CA LEU A 2 15.33 17.07 -0.58
C LEU A 2 14.74 15.77 -0.03
N MET A 3 15.00 14.64 -0.71
CA MET A 3 14.54 13.36 -0.16
C MET A 3 15.22 13.13 1.20
N PRO A 4 14.44 12.82 2.26
CA PRO A 4 15.01 12.51 3.56
C PRO A 4 15.87 11.25 3.45
N HIS A 5 16.96 11.23 4.23
CA HIS A 5 17.80 10.04 4.36
C HIS A 5 16.94 8.85 4.81
N PRO A 6 17.11 7.63 4.24
CA PRO A 6 16.24 6.49 4.49
C PRO A 6 16.11 6.14 5.98
N ALA A 7 17.16 6.30 6.78
CA ALA A 7 17.09 6.08 8.22
C ALA A 7 16.13 7.06 8.93
N THR A 8 16.11 8.33 8.50
CA THR A 8 15.20 9.35 9.03
C THR A 8 13.75 9.06 8.63
N LEU A 9 13.53 8.68 7.36
CA LEU A 9 12.19 8.32 6.88
C LEU A 9 11.62 7.11 7.65
N ARG A 10 12.45 6.09 7.89
CA ARG A 10 12.06 4.92 8.69
C ARG A 10 11.59 5.31 10.09
N LYS A 11 12.37 6.14 10.81
CA LYS A 11 11.99 6.62 12.15
C LYS A 11 10.66 7.38 12.16
N LEU A 12 10.44 8.26 11.18
CA LEU A 12 9.18 9.03 11.07
C LEU A 12 7.97 8.11 10.87
N VAL A 13 8.11 7.08 10.05
CA VAL A 13 7.05 6.08 9.80
C VAL A 13 6.77 5.23 11.04
N GLU A 14 7.80 4.84 11.79
CA GLU A 14 7.65 4.08 13.04
C GLU A 14 6.93 4.92 14.12
N GLU A 15 7.33 6.18 14.28
CA GLU A 15 6.71 7.10 15.25
C GLU A 15 5.25 7.39 14.93
N TYR A 16 4.91 7.63 13.65
CA TYR A 16 3.54 7.83 13.21
C TYR A 16 2.65 6.63 13.54
N GLN A 17 3.11 5.41 13.22
CA GLN A 17 2.32 4.19 13.47
C GLN A 17 2.09 3.94 14.96
N ALA A 18 3.09 4.20 15.80
CA ALA A 18 2.95 4.07 17.25
C ALA A 18 1.90 5.04 17.80
N LEU A 19 1.91 6.29 17.34
CA LEU A 19 0.92 7.30 17.75
C LEU A 19 -0.48 6.98 17.23
N ALA A 20 -0.61 6.51 15.98
CA ALA A 20 -1.88 6.11 15.41
C ALA A 20 -2.50 4.90 16.13
N ALA A 21 -1.67 3.95 16.58
CA ALA A 21 -2.11 2.82 17.39
C ALA A 21 -2.61 3.27 18.78
N LEU A 22 -1.92 4.22 19.41
CA LEU A 22 -2.32 4.79 20.70
C LEU A 22 -3.62 5.60 20.59
N GLU A 23 -3.80 6.39 19.53
CA GLU A 23 -5.04 7.11 19.28
C GLU A 23 -6.25 6.20 19.10
N SER A 24 -6.06 5.09 18.38
CA SER A 24 -7.11 4.09 18.16
C SER A 24 -7.53 3.41 19.47
N ALA A 25 -6.62 3.35 20.46
CA ALA A 25 -6.86 2.72 21.75
C ALA A 25 -7.44 3.68 22.80
N GLU A 26 -6.96 4.93 22.87
CA GLU A 26 -7.24 5.83 24.01
C GLU A 26 -8.27 6.94 23.72
N GLY A 27 -8.68 7.12 22.46
CA GLY A 27 -9.62 8.17 22.10
C GLY A 27 -8.95 9.55 22.04
N VAL A 28 -9.03 10.15 20.86
CA VAL A 28 -8.44 11.42 20.39
C VAL A 28 -8.46 12.54 21.45
N THR A 29 -7.42 12.67 22.28
CA THR A 29 -7.33 13.84 23.19
C THR A 29 -5.95 14.49 23.29
N LYS A 30 -4.87 13.89 22.74
CA LYS A 30 -3.58 14.59 22.58
C LYS A 30 -2.63 13.98 21.54
N SER A 31 -2.67 12.66 21.39
CA SER A 31 -1.83 11.92 20.43
C SER A 31 -2.13 12.29 18.96
N GLY A 32 -3.33 12.77 18.66
CA GLY A 32 -3.75 13.10 17.29
C GLY A 32 -3.12 14.32 16.65
N GLN A 33 -2.79 15.34 17.43
CA GLN A 33 -2.06 16.49 16.88
C GLN A 33 -0.64 16.09 16.46
N ARG A 34 0.02 15.28 17.27
CA ARG A 34 1.35 14.71 16.97
C ARG A 34 1.31 13.78 15.76
N ALA A 35 0.30 12.91 15.67
CA ALA A 35 0.14 12.03 14.51
C ALA A 35 -0.16 12.81 13.22
N GLN A 36 -0.95 13.89 13.30
CA GLN A 36 -1.25 14.76 12.15
C GLN A 36 -0.03 15.54 11.66
N ASP A 37 0.81 16.04 12.56
CA ASP A 37 2.06 16.72 12.20
C ASP A 37 3.04 15.77 11.47
N LEU A 38 3.17 14.54 11.96
CA LEU A 38 3.97 13.51 11.29
C LEU A 38 3.38 13.12 9.94
N ALA A 39 2.06 12.97 9.84
CA ALA A 39 1.38 12.70 8.57
C ALA A 39 1.64 13.82 7.56
N TYR A 40 1.53 15.08 7.97
CA TYR A 40 1.82 16.23 7.12
C TYR A 40 3.28 16.24 6.65
N THR A 41 4.23 16.01 7.57
CA THR A 41 5.66 15.91 7.24
C THR A 41 5.93 14.79 6.24
N LEU A 42 5.33 13.62 6.41
CA LEU A 42 5.45 12.49 5.50
C LEU A 42 4.89 12.82 4.12
N CYS A 43 3.70 13.42 4.04
CA CYS A 43 3.09 13.85 2.79
C CYS A 43 3.97 14.83 2.03
N VAL A 44 4.47 15.88 2.70
CA VAL A 44 5.34 16.89 2.06
C VAL A 44 6.68 16.30 1.64
N SER A 45 7.29 15.47 2.47
CA SER A 45 8.61 14.88 2.19
C SER A 45 8.58 13.83 1.08
N THR A 46 7.45 13.13 0.92
CA THR A 46 7.22 12.14 -0.16
C THR A 46 6.56 12.75 -1.39
N GLY A 47 6.08 14.00 -1.32
CA GLY A 47 5.34 14.65 -2.41
C GLY A 47 3.95 14.04 -2.66
N THR A 48 3.36 13.41 -1.65
CA THR A 48 2.03 12.79 -1.73
C THR A 48 0.95 13.67 -1.11
N ARG A 49 -0.33 13.38 -1.42
CA ARG A 49 -1.49 14.12 -0.89
C ARG A 49 -2.19 13.44 0.29
N ASP A 50 -1.84 12.19 0.56
CA ASP A 50 -2.50 11.37 1.58
C ASP A 50 -1.47 10.55 2.36
N VAL A 51 -1.72 10.38 3.67
CA VAL A 51 -0.78 9.70 4.57
C VAL A 51 -0.64 8.22 4.23
N GLN A 52 -1.69 7.55 3.75
CA GLN A 52 -1.59 6.15 3.31
C GLN A 52 -0.70 6.02 2.08
N GLN A 53 -0.81 6.97 1.14
CA GLN A 53 0.09 7.01 -0.02
C GLN A 53 1.52 7.35 0.38
N ALA A 54 1.72 8.25 1.36
CA ALA A 54 3.04 8.55 1.91
C ALA A 54 3.68 7.31 2.55
N LEU A 55 2.90 6.52 3.29
CA LEU A 55 3.37 5.28 3.92
C LEU A 55 3.72 4.20 2.91
N ASP A 56 2.88 3.99 1.89
CA ASP A 56 3.14 3.05 0.82
C ASP A 56 4.43 3.42 0.06
N TYR A 57 4.56 4.69 -0.32
CA TYR A 57 5.76 5.22 -0.94
C TYR A 57 6.99 5.02 -0.05
N ALA A 58 6.90 5.33 1.25
CA ALA A 58 7.99 5.13 2.18
C ALA A 58 8.40 3.66 2.31
N ARG A 59 7.45 2.72 2.31
CA ARG A 59 7.75 1.27 2.35
C ARG A 59 8.50 0.84 1.09
N GLN A 60 8.03 1.25 -0.09
CA GLN A 60 8.71 0.95 -1.36
C GLN A 60 10.10 1.58 -1.41
N TYR A 61 10.25 2.83 -1.00
CA TYR A 61 11.52 3.54 -0.97
C TYR A 61 12.52 2.91 0.01
N LEU A 62 12.07 2.51 1.21
CA LEU A 62 12.90 1.81 2.19
C LEU A 62 13.29 0.41 1.73
N ALA A 63 12.39 -0.31 1.04
CA ALA A 63 12.69 -1.60 0.43
C ALA A 63 13.77 -1.45 -0.66
N ALA A 64 13.62 -0.47 -1.56
CA ALA A 64 14.62 -0.18 -2.58
C ALA A 64 15.96 0.27 -2.00
N ALA A 65 15.95 1.10 -0.94
CA ALA A 65 17.17 1.53 -0.25
C ALA A 65 17.85 0.40 0.54
N GLY A 66 17.08 -0.55 1.07
CA GLY A 66 17.57 -1.77 1.70
C GLY A 66 18.13 -2.79 0.70
N GLU A 67 17.50 -2.91 -0.48
CA GLU A 67 18.00 -3.71 -1.61
C GLU A 67 19.31 -3.13 -2.17
N GLN A 68 19.56 -1.82 -2.05
CA GLN A 68 20.85 -1.24 -2.45
C GLN A 68 22.02 -1.68 -1.55
N VAL A 69 21.77 -2.31 -0.39
CA VAL A 69 22.83 -2.83 0.51
C VAL A 69 22.94 -4.36 0.45
N VAL A 70 22.05 -5.08 -0.24
CA VAL A 70 22.20 -6.52 -0.53
C VAL A 70 21.57 -6.84 -1.89
N PRO A 71 22.31 -7.32 -2.91
CA PRO A 71 21.65 -7.79 -4.11
C PRO A 71 21.01 -9.14 -3.83
N ALA A 72 19.73 -9.25 -4.19
CA ALA A 72 18.90 -10.45 -4.29
C ALA A 72 18.09 -10.77 -3.03
N VAL A 73 16.77 -10.58 -3.12
CA VAL A 73 15.84 -11.65 -3.54
C VAL A 73 14.46 -11.02 -3.81
N VAL A 74 13.96 -11.18 -5.04
CA VAL A 74 12.56 -10.90 -5.40
C VAL A 74 11.65 -11.97 -4.76
N PRO A 75 10.51 -11.58 -4.16
CA PRO A 75 9.36 -12.48 -4.11
C PRO A 75 8.18 -11.89 -4.89
N LEU A 76 7.92 -12.55 -6.02
CA LEU A 76 6.62 -13.05 -6.46
C LEU A 76 5.40 -12.21 -6.07
N HIS A 77 4.95 -11.34 -6.99
CA HIS A 77 3.58 -10.83 -6.96
C HIS A 77 2.59 -12.00 -7.12
N ALA A 78 2.12 -12.51 -5.97
CA ALA A 78 1.05 -13.47 -5.86
C ALA A 78 -0.22 -12.88 -6.50
N ARG A 79 -0.75 -13.60 -7.48
CA ARG A 79 -2.02 -13.33 -8.17
C ARG A 79 -3.18 -13.50 -7.17
N PRO A 80 -4.18 -12.61 -7.13
CA PRO A 80 -5.50 -12.98 -6.66
C PRO A 80 -6.43 -13.30 -7.84
N ALA A 81 -7.18 -14.38 -7.63
CA ALA A 81 -8.18 -14.95 -8.50
C ALA A 81 -9.35 -14.01 -8.78
N VAL A 82 -9.87 -14.02 -10.01
CA VAL A 82 -11.25 -13.56 -10.28
C VAL A 82 -12.06 -14.69 -10.91
N ARG A 83 -13.02 -15.11 -10.09
CA ARG A 83 -14.25 -15.91 -10.24
C ARG A 83 -14.60 -16.55 -11.59
N ARG A 84 -14.96 -17.83 -11.46
CA ARG A 84 -15.94 -18.56 -12.27
C ARG A 84 -17.29 -17.82 -12.33
N GLU A 85 -17.98 -18.08 -13.45
CA GLU A 85 -19.45 -18.17 -13.61
C GLU A 85 -20.12 -17.03 -14.39
N THR A 86 -20.28 -17.26 -15.69
CA THR A 86 -21.53 -16.97 -16.40
C THR A 86 -21.94 -18.21 -17.17
N ALA A 87 -22.87 -18.96 -16.57
CA ALA A 87 -23.76 -19.81 -17.35
C ALA A 87 -24.60 -18.93 -18.29
N ARG A 88 -24.94 -19.49 -19.46
CA ARG A 88 -26.19 -19.32 -20.22
C ARG A 88 -26.05 -18.71 -21.63
N SER A 89 -26.68 -19.44 -22.57
CA SER A 89 -27.09 -19.06 -23.94
C SER A 89 -25.99 -19.08 -25.01
N LEU A 90 -26.08 -19.80 -26.13
CA LEU A 90 -27.18 -20.52 -26.77
C LEU A 90 -26.62 -21.76 -27.48
N ARG A 91 -27.32 -22.89 -27.31
CA ARG A 91 -27.14 -24.09 -28.12
C ARG A 91 -28.03 -23.90 -29.35
N GLU A 92 -27.40 -23.58 -30.48
CA GLU A 92 -28.06 -23.49 -31.77
C GLU A 92 -28.58 -24.89 -32.20
N PRO A 93 -29.74 -24.97 -32.89
CA PRO A 93 -30.39 -26.21 -33.23
C PRO A 93 -29.72 -26.94 -34.41
N ALA A 94 -29.82 -28.25 -34.34
CA ALA A 94 -29.27 -29.22 -35.27
C ALA A 94 -29.65 -28.97 -36.74
N GLU A 95 -28.60 -28.97 -37.56
CA GLU A 95 -28.67 -29.11 -39.01
C GLU A 95 -29.41 -30.40 -39.38
N GLY A 96 -30.30 -30.29 -40.36
CA GLY A 96 -31.16 -31.37 -40.82
C GLY A 96 -30.44 -32.42 -41.67
N VAL A 97 -30.91 -33.65 -41.55
CA VAL A 97 -30.83 -34.71 -42.57
C VAL A 97 -32.03 -35.63 -42.36
N GLY A 98 -32.81 -35.88 -43.42
CA GLY A 98 -33.70 -37.04 -43.46
C GLY A 98 -34.99 -36.87 -44.28
N PHE A 99 -34.88 -36.89 -45.61
CA PHE A 99 -35.62 -37.84 -46.46
C PHE A 99 -34.94 -37.97 -47.83
#